data_AF-A0A316RMG3-F1
#
_entry.id   AF-A0A316RMG3-F1
#
_cell.length_a   1.000
_cell.length_b   1.000
_cell.length_c   1.000
_cell.angle_alpha   90.00
_cell.angle_beta   90.00
_cell.angle_gamma   90.00
#
_symmetry.space_group_name_H-M   'P 1'
#
loop_
_entity.id
_entity.type
_entity.pdbx_description
1 polymer ?
#
loop_
_entity_poly.entity_id
_entity_poly.type
_entity_poly.pdbx_seq_one_letter_code
_entity_poly.pdbx_strand_id
1 'polypeptide(L)'
;YINNPAVIAKNDRMTSINTCLQIDLTGQICSESLGTRQFSGSGGAGDFAVGASHAKEGKSIIAVHSTAKNGTISTLQPTLYPGSAVNITRNDTDYIVTEYGVAKMKGRCIQDRVEQLIAISHPDFRDELREKAKELMIW
;
A
#
# COMPACT_ATOMS: atom_id res chain seq x y z
N TYR A 1 -22.81 -8.88 3.82
CA TYR A 1 -23.56 -7.64 3.51
C TYR A 1 -22.68 -6.41 3.70
N ILE A 2 -22.19 -6.12 4.92
CA ILE A 2 -21.34 -4.95 5.21
C ILE A 2 -20.06 -4.91 4.35
N ASN A 3 -19.33 -6.02 4.29
CA ASN A 3 -18.09 -6.15 3.51
C ASN A 3 -18.31 -6.36 2.00
N ASN A 4 -19.52 -6.21 1.47
CA ASN A 4 -19.70 -6.36 0.03
C ASN A 4 -19.27 -5.05 -0.67
N PRO A 5 -18.23 -5.04 -1.55
CA PRO A 5 -17.77 -3.82 -2.21
C PRO A 5 -18.88 -3.09 -2.98
N ALA A 6 -19.83 -3.82 -3.57
CA ALA A 6 -20.95 -3.24 -4.29
C ALA A 6 -21.98 -2.58 -3.37
N VAL A 7 -22.02 -2.95 -2.09
CA VAL A 7 -22.82 -2.25 -1.06
C VAL A 7 -22.07 -1.03 -0.55
N ILE A 8 -20.77 -1.17 -0.27
CA ILE A 8 -19.91 -0.08 0.18
C ILE A 8 -19.90 1.08 -0.83
N ALA A 9 -19.79 0.77 -2.13
CA ALA A 9 -19.73 1.74 -3.22
C ALA A 9 -21.01 2.59 -3.40
N LYS A 10 -22.14 2.21 -2.76
CA LYS A 10 -23.39 2.99 -2.81
C LYS A 10 -23.34 4.26 -1.96
N ASN A 11 -22.34 4.40 -1.08
CA ASN A 11 -22.21 5.55 -0.20
C ASN A 11 -21.33 6.62 -0.86
N ASP A 12 -21.91 7.78 -1.16
CA ASP A 12 -21.14 8.94 -1.63
C ASP A 12 -20.08 9.32 -0.59
N ARG A 13 -18.87 9.68 -1.06
CA ARG A 13 -17.72 10.08 -0.24
C ARG A 13 -17.25 9.03 0.77
N MET A 14 -17.50 7.74 0.50
CA MET A 14 -17.00 6.64 1.32
C MET A 14 -15.48 6.72 1.48
N THR A 15 -15.01 6.80 2.72
CA THR A 15 -13.57 6.84 3.04
C THR A 15 -13.21 5.58 3.82
N SER A 16 -12.34 4.75 3.24
CA SER A 16 -11.74 3.60 3.89
C SER A 16 -10.34 3.96 4.35
N ILE A 17 -10.01 3.65 5.61
CA ILE A 17 -8.67 3.80 6.16
C ILE A 17 -8.26 2.45 6.75
N ASN A 18 -7.19 1.87 6.22
CA ASN A 18 -6.60 0.63 6.69
C ASN A 18 -5.09 0.81 6.94
N THR A 19 -4.46 -0.21 7.52
CA THR A 19 -3.01 -0.29 7.68
C THR A 19 -2.47 -1.59 7.09
N CYS A 20 -1.15 -1.71 7.00
CA CYS A 20 -0.47 -2.87 6.43
C CYS A 20 0.88 -3.12 7.11
N LEU A 21 1.50 -4.25 6.77
CA LEU A 21 2.85 -4.60 7.22
C LEU A 21 3.90 -4.12 6.22
N GLN A 22 3.62 -4.28 4.93
CA GLN A 22 4.55 -3.97 3.85
C GLN A 22 3.84 -3.44 2.61
N ILE A 23 4.54 -2.56 1.90
CA ILE A 23 4.15 -2.04 0.59
C ILE A 23 5.36 -2.16 -0.33
N ASP A 24 5.19 -2.71 -1.53
CA ASP A 24 6.27 -2.69 -2.53
C ASP A 24 6.26 -1.46 -3.43
N LEU A 25 7.36 -1.20 -4.15
CA LEU A 25 7.48 -0.04 -5.02
C LEU A 25 6.55 -0.06 -6.25
N THR A 26 5.89 -1.18 -6.54
CA THR A 26 4.83 -1.24 -7.56
C THR A 26 3.45 -0.83 -7.00
N GLY A 27 3.36 -0.71 -5.67
CA GLY A 27 2.15 -0.41 -4.92
C GLY A 27 1.34 -1.64 -4.52
N GLN A 28 1.91 -2.85 -4.51
CA GLN A 28 1.25 -4.00 -3.89
C GLN A 28 1.34 -3.89 -2.37
N ILE A 29 0.28 -4.31 -1.67
CA ILE A 29 0.20 -4.22 -0.22
C ILE A 29 -0.01 -5.60 0.39
N CYS A 30 0.75 -5.86 1.45
CA CYS A 30 0.58 -7.01 2.32
C CYS A 30 0.32 -6.54 3.76
N SER A 31 -0.82 -6.92 4.32
CA SER A 31 -1.22 -6.62 5.71
C SER A 31 -1.19 -7.83 6.65
N GLU A 32 -0.97 -9.04 6.13
CA GLU A 32 -1.24 -10.26 6.92
C GLU A 32 -0.05 -11.19 7.18
N SER A 33 1.04 -11.04 6.42
CA SER A 33 2.19 -11.91 6.50
C SER A 33 3.50 -11.14 6.31
N LEU A 34 4.60 -11.66 6.87
CA LEU A 34 5.95 -11.26 6.48
C LEU A 34 6.66 -12.50 5.93
N GLY A 35 6.81 -12.54 4.60
CA GLY A 35 7.18 -13.76 3.90
C GLY A 35 6.13 -14.86 4.15
N THR A 36 6.57 -16.06 4.48
CA THR A 36 5.68 -17.20 4.76
C THR A 36 5.07 -17.20 6.16
N ARG A 37 5.46 -16.26 7.03
CA ARG A 37 4.96 -16.20 8.41
C ARG A 37 3.70 -15.35 8.48
N GLN A 38 2.59 -15.99 8.84
CA GLN A 38 1.31 -15.30 9.12
C GLN A 38 1.37 -14.51 10.42
N PHE A 39 0.82 -13.29 10.40
CA PHE A 39 0.64 -12.42 11.57
C PHE A 39 -0.84 -12.14 11.87
N SER A 40 -1.67 -12.03 10.83
CA SER A 40 -3.10 -11.75 10.96
C SER A 40 -3.93 -12.54 9.93
N GLY A 41 -4.75 -11.87 9.11
CA GLY A 41 -5.54 -12.43 8.03
C GLY A 41 -6.02 -11.33 7.08
N SER A 42 -6.46 -11.71 5.87
CA SER A 42 -6.92 -10.78 4.83
C SER A 42 -8.02 -9.81 5.31
N GLY A 43 -8.96 -10.32 6.12
CA GLY A 43 -10.05 -9.52 6.70
C GLY A 43 -10.88 -8.81 5.64
N GLY A 44 -11.31 -7.58 5.95
CA GLY A 44 -12.11 -6.74 5.04
C GLY A 44 -11.33 -5.62 4.34
N ALA A 45 -10.01 -5.57 4.50
CA ALA A 45 -9.21 -4.44 4.01
C ALA A 45 -9.33 -4.27 2.49
N GLY A 46 -9.24 -5.39 1.75
CA GLY A 46 -9.45 -5.41 0.30
C GLY A 46 -10.87 -5.01 -0.11
N ASP A 47 -11.88 -5.52 0.60
CA ASP A 47 -13.29 -5.21 0.30
C ASP A 47 -13.58 -3.71 0.39
N PHE A 48 -13.12 -3.07 1.47
CA PHE A 48 -13.30 -1.65 1.69
C PHE A 48 -12.41 -0.79 0.80
N ALA A 49 -11.21 -1.28 0.43
CA ALA A 49 -10.37 -0.58 -0.54
C ALA A 49 -11.06 -0.49 -1.90
N VAL A 50 -11.56 -1.61 -2.42
CA VAL A 50 -12.30 -1.67 -3.69
C VAL A 50 -13.61 -0.89 -3.58
N GLY A 51 -14.38 -1.12 -2.53
CA GLY A 51 -15.67 -0.47 -2.33
C GLY A 51 -15.57 1.07 -2.25
N ALA A 52 -14.60 1.60 -1.50
CA ALA A 52 -14.38 3.04 -1.40
C ALA A 52 -13.81 3.63 -2.70
N SER A 53 -12.95 2.89 -3.42
CA SER A 53 -12.40 3.32 -4.71
C SER A 53 -13.47 3.42 -5.81
N HIS A 54 -14.56 2.67 -5.70
CA HIS A 54 -15.70 2.69 -6.61
C HIS A 54 -16.84 3.63 -6.18
N ALA A 55 -16.83 4.11 -4.94
CA ALA A 55 -17.80 5.09 -4.47
C ALA A 55 -17.60 6.45 -5.16
N LYS A 56 -18.70 7.17 -5.40
CA LYS A 56 -18.64 8.55 -5.92
C LYS A 56 -17.88 9.44 -4.94
N GLU A 57 -16.80 10.08 -5.40
CA GLU A 57 -15.89 10.89 -4.57
C GLU A 57 -15.24 10.12 -3.40
N GLY A 58 -15.25 8.79 -3.45
CA GLY A 58 -14.68 7.92 -2.41
C GLY A 58 -13.16 7.90 -2.42
N LYS A 59 -12.59 7.45 -1.29
CA LYS A 59 -11.14 7.36 -1.08
C LYS A 59 -10.79 6.08 -0.33
N SER A 60 -9.81 5.34 -0.84
CA SER A 60 -9.16 4.26 -0.08
C SER A 60 -7.77 4.71 0.35
N ILE A 61 -7.51 4.64 1.66
CA ILE A 61 -6.29 5.13 2.29
C ILE A 61 -5.62 3.99 3.05
N ILE A 62 -4.35 3.80 2.78
CA ILE A 62 -3.46 2.92 3.54
C ILE A 62 -2.53 3.82 4.34
N ALA A 63 -2.72 3.86 5.65
CA ALA A 63 -1.88 4.60 6.57
C ALA A 63 -0.92 3.64 7.28
N VAL A 64 0.38 3.89 7.15
CA VAL A 64 1.42 3.06 7.76
C VAL A 64 2.58 3.95 8.20
N HIS A 65 3.23 3.61 9.31
CA HIS A 65 4.52 4.22 9.63
C HIS A 65 5.54 3.85 8.55
N SER A 66 6.38 4.78 8.13
CA SER A 66 7.39 4.52 7.10
C SER A 66 8.46 3.50 7.54
N THR A 67 8.56 3.25 8.86
CA THR A 67 9.47 2.28 9.47
C THR A 67 8.79 1.39 10.51
N ALA A 68 9.46 0.29 10.84
CA ALA A 68 9.14 -0.65 11.90
C ALA A 68 10.42 -0.98 12.71
N LYS A 69 10.26 -1.70 13.81
CA LYS A 69 11.35 -2.08 14.73
C LYS A 69 12.26 -0.88 15.09
N ASN A 70 11.66 0.17 15.64
CA ASN A 70 12.38 1.38 16.08
C ASN A 70 13.22 2.03 14.97
N GLY A 71 12.67 2.15 13.76
CA GLY A 71 13.36 2.81 12.64
C GLY A 71 14.31 1.91 11.84
N THR A 72 14.56 0.68 12.30
CA THR A 72 15.59 -0.18 11.68
C THR A 72 15.13 -0.91 10.42
N ILE A 73 13.83 -0.94 10.14
CA ILE A 73 13.26 -1.61 8.96
C ILE A 73 12.27 -0.68 8.28
N SER A 74 12.41 -0.42 6.98
CA SER A 74 11.39 0.30 6.20
C SER A 74 10.12 -0.54 6.03
N THR A 75 8.94 0.06 6.08
CA THR A 75 7.68 -0.62 5.69
C THR A 75 7.44 -0.59 4.18
N LEU A 76 8.03 0.40 3.50
CA LEU A 76 8.11 0.43 2.03
C LEU A 76 9.35 -0.36 1.59
N GLN A 77 9.14 -1.34 0.74
CA GLN A 77 10.15 -2.33 0.33
C GLN A 77 10.32 -2.30 -1.19
N PRO A 78 11.49 -2.66 -1.75
CA PRO A 78 11.63 -2.81 -3.20
C PRO A 78 10.64 -3.83 -3.77
N THR A 79 10.53 -4.97 -3.10
CA THR A 79 9.56 -6.04 -3.35
C THR A 79 9.04 -6.55 -2.02
N LEU A 80 7.79 -7.05 -1.98
CA LEU A 80 7.30 -7.78 -0.81
C LEU A 80 8.22 -8.96 -0.48
N TYR A 81 8.30 -9.34 0.79
CA TYR A 81 9.13 -10.48 1.18
C TYR A 81 8.66 -11.75 0.47
N PRO A 82 9.56 -12.62 -0.03
CA PRO A 82 9.18 -13.84 -0.72
C PRO A 82 8.19 -14.69 0.10
N GLY A 83 7.06 -15.02 -0.52
CA GLY A 83 5.97 -15.77 0.12
C GLY A 83 4.90 -14.92 0.82
N SER A 84 5.03 -13.59 0.85
CA SER A 84 4.02 -12.70 1.42
C SER A 84 2.73 -12.73 0.61
N ALA A 85 1.58 -12.78 1.28
CA ALA A 85 0.27 -12.75 0.66
C ALA A 85 -0.13 -11.30 0.30
N VAL A 86 -0.36 -11.04 -0.99
CA VAL A 86 -0.91 -9.76 -1.45
C VAL A 86 -2.39 -9.72 -1.14
N ASN A 87 -2.83 -8.76 -0.34
CA ASN A 87 -4.25 -8.62 0.03
C ASN A 87 -4.93 -7.36 -0.53
N ILE A 88 -4.16 -6.34 -0.91
CA ILE A 88 -4.63 -5.29 -1.81
C ILE A 88 -3.68 -5.25 -3.00
N THR A 89 -4.22 -5.54 -4.18
CA THR A 89 -3.41 -5.58 -5.40
C THR A 89 -2.99 -4.18 -5.80
N ARG A 90 -1.92 -4.08 -6.59
CA ARG A 90 -1.48 -2.80 -7.14
C ARG A 90 -2.55 -2.07 -7.96
N ASN A 91 -3.52 -2.80 -8.51
CA ASN A 91 -4.61 -2.21 -9.31
C ASN A 91 -5.65 -1.52 -8.41
N ASP A 92 -5.84 -2.03 -7.20
CA ASP A 92 -6.85 -1.54 -6.25
C ASP A 92 -6.32 -0.46 -5.30
N THR A 93 -5.01 -0.26 -5.31
CA THR A 93 -4.34 0.70 -4.43
C THR A 93 -4.60 2.14 -4.87
N ASP A 94 -5.04 2.98 -3.91
CA ASP A 94 -5.45 4.35 -4.16
C ASP A 94 -4.52 5.39 -3.52
N TYR A 95 -4.62 5.61 -2.21
CA TYR A 95 -3.72 6.50 -1.44
C TYR A 95 -2.89 5.70 -0.44
N ILE A 96 -1.61 6.02 -0.36
CA ILE A 96 -0.71 5.54 0.70
C ILE A 96 -0.21 6.75 1.47
N VAL A 97 -0.21 6.65 2.80
CA VAL A 97 0.12 7.74 3.72
C VAL A 97 1.14 7.23 4.73
N THR A 98 2.19 8.02 4.91
CA THR A 98 3.15 7.87 6.01
C THR A 98 3.26 9.19 6.76
N GLU A 99 4.07 9.22 7.82
CA GLU A 99 4.47 10.45 8.51
C GLU A 99 5.22 11.47 7.61
N TYR A 100 5.65 11.08 6.41
CA TYR A 100 6.37 11.94 5.45
C TYR A 100 5.50 12.46 4.31
N GLY A 101 4.24 12.03 4.18
CA GLY A 101 3.32 12.58 3.19
C GLY A 101 2.35 11.57 2.60
N VAL A 102 1.84 11.90 1.42
CA VAL A 102 0.81 11.14 0.70
C VAL A 102 1.27 10.80 -0.71
N ALA A 103 1.18 9.52 -1.09
CA ALA A 103 1.43 9.02 -2.42
C ALA A 103 0.12 8.57 -3.08
N LYS A 104 -0.18 9.07 -4.28
CA LYS A 104 -1.37 8.69 -5.07
C LYS A 104 -0.99 7.62 -6.09
N MET A 105 -1.58 6.44 -6.01
CA MET A 105 -1.23 5.29 -6.86
C MET A 105 -2.21 5.06 -8.01
N LYS A 106 -3.50 5.37 -7.82
CA LYS A 106 -4.54 5.16 -8.83
C LYS A 106 -4.25 5.99 -10.09
N GLY A 107 -4.20 5.34 -11.25
CA GLY A 107 -3.93 5.97 -12.54
C GLY A 107 -2.47 6.33 -12.82
N ARG A 108 -1.52 5.87 -12.00
CA ARG A 108 -0.08 6.13 -12.16
C ARG A 108 0.65 4.93 -12.77
N CYS A 109 1.63 5.20 -13.64
CA CYS A 109 2.56 4.18 -14.13
C CYS A 109 3.52 3.73 -13.02
N ILE A 110 4.28 2.65 -13.25
CA ILE A 110 5.20 2.11 -12.25
C ILE A 110 6.26 3.14 -11.84
N GLN A 111 6.88 3.83 -12.80
CA GLN A 111 7.85 4.90 -12.53
C GLN A 111 7.29 5.98 -11.58
N ASP A 112 6.09 6.50 -11.87
CA ASP A 112 5.43 7.50 -11.02
C ASP A 112 5.12 6.97 -9.63
N ARG A 113 4.79 5.67 -9.50
CA ARG A 113 4.52 5.04 -8.20
C ARG A 113 5.80 4.91 -7.39
N VAL A 114 6.89 4.45 -8.01
CA VAL A 114 8.21 4.32 -7.39
C VAL A 114 8.66 5.65 -6.81
N GLU A 115 8.65 6.73 -7.61
CA GLU A 115 9.09 8.05 -7.15
C GLU A 115 8.20 8.59 -6.02
N GLN A 116 6.88 8.43 -6.12
CA GLN A 116 5.96 8.87 -5.07
C GLN A 116 6.12 8.08 -3.78
N LEU A 117 6.30 6.76 -3.84
CA LEU A 117 6.50 5.92 -2.67
C LEU A 117 7.83 6.25 -1.98
N ILE A 118 8.92 6.38 -2.75
CA ILE A 118 10.21 6.80 -2.21
C ILE A 118 10.12 8.18 -1.56
N ALA A 119 9.38 9.12 -2.15
CA ALA A 119 9.20 10.47 -1.59
C ALA A 119 8.53 10.47 -0.20
N ILE A 120 7.68 9.47 0.10
CA ILE A 120 7.02 9.30 1.40
C ILE A 120 7.68 8.23 2.28
N SER A 121 8.78 7.61 1.83
CA SER A 121 9.60 6.74 2.68
C SER A 121 10.41 7.55 3.69
N HIS A 122 10.84 6.87 4.75
CA HIS A 122 11.81 7.42 5.70
C HIS A 122 13.10 7.86 4.97
N PRO A 123 13.65 9.06 5.25
CA PRO A 123 14.82 9.60 4.57
C PRO A 123 15.99 8.61 4.46
N ASP A 124 16.29 7.91 5.56
CA ASP A 124 17.40 6.94 5.65
C ASP A 124 17.32 5.79 4.63
N PHE A 125 16.13 5.45 4.11
CA PHE A 125 15.95 4.33 3.17
C PHE A 125 15.72 4.78 1.73
N ARG A 126 15.60 6.10 1.45
CA ARG A 126 15.22 6.58 0.10
C ARG A 126 16.24 6.23 -0.97
N ASP A 127 17.52 6.38 -0.65
CA ASP A 127 18.61 6.09 -1.59
C ASP A 127 18.73 4.59 -1.86
N GLU A 128 18.61 3.76 -0.82
CA GLU A 128 18.57 2.30 -0.94
C GLU A 128 17.40 1.85 -1.82
N LEU A 129 16.19 2.37 -1.57
CA LEU A 129 15.01 2.03 -2.37
C LEU A 129 15.17 2.43 -3.83
N ARG A 130 15.78 3.59 -4.10
CA ARG A 130 16.04 4.06 -5.47
C ARG A 130 17.05 3.17 -6.20
N GLU A 131 18.14 2.79 -5.53
CA GLU A 131 19.13 1.88 -6.12
C GLU A 131 18.55 0.48 -6.34
N LYS A 132 17.72 -0.02 -5.41
CA LYS A 132 17.02 -1.30 -5.60
C LYS A 132 16.00 -1.27 -6.72
N ALA A 133 15.26 -0.18 -6.90
CA ALA A 133 14.36 -0.03 -8.05
C ALA A 133 15.13 -0.12 -9.38
N LYS A 134 16.31 0.52 -9.45
CA LYS A 134 17.22 0.47 -10.61
C LYS A 134 17.77 -0.95 -10.86
N GLU A 135 18.22 -1.62 -9.81
CA GLU A 135 18.75 -3.00 -9.90
C GLU A 135 17.69 -3.98 -10.40
N LEU A 136 16.44 -3.82 -9.94
CA LEU A 136 15.34 -4.75 -10.18
C LEU A 136 14.49 -4.42 -11.41
N MET A 137 14.82 -3.38 -12.17
CA MET A 137 14.02 -2.98 -13.34
C MET A 137 12.58 -2.57 -13.02
N ILE A 138 12.39 -1.85 -11.91
CA ILE A 138 11.09 -1.34 -11.46
C ILE A 138 10.97 0.14 -11.84
N TRP A 139 10.57 0.43 -13.09
CA TRP A 139 10.21 1.75 -13.61
C TRP A 139 9.18 1.62 -14.75
#